data_AF-R0JEC1-F1
#
_entry.id   AF-R0JEC1-F1
#
_cell.length_a   1.000
_cell.length_b   1.000
_cell.length_c   1.000
_cell.angle_alpha   90.00
_cell.angle_beta   90.00
_cell.angle_gamma   90.00
#
_symmetry.space_group_name_H-M   'P 1'
#
loop_
_entity.id
_entity.type
_entity.pdbx_description
1 polymer ?
#
loop_
_entity_poly.entity_id
_entity_poly.type
_entity_poly.pdbx_seq_one_letter_code
_entity_poly.pdbx_strand_id
1 'polypeptide(L)'
;QVHKVMAGDTFYFSILRNPIFLLESSYVYYKNMVPAFNRSKDVNEYLASPLKYYREEDYKKNIYAKNIMWFDFGYDNNAEDNKNYTQEVLKDIEQNFHLILIADYFDESMILLKHTLCWDLDDVIYFKLNSRSNDTVQTLTAESRERIKTWCSLDWNLYLHFNQSFWRRIEETIGLEELEKEVNHLRMRQKELMETCLLGQEAVVKTRIKDKTFLPFQSGDANILGYNIRPDLSNKTLKNCQKIITPELQYMSYLYSRQHP
;
A
#
# COMPACT_ATOMS: atom_id res chain seq x y z
N GLN A 1 -13.38 0.59 18.67
CA GLN A 1 -12.92 1.68 19.57
C GLN A 1 -12.83 3.02 18.84
N VAL A 2 -12.40 3.05 17.58
CA VAL A 2 -12.33 4.27 16.75
C VAL A 2 -13.68 5.00 16.64
N HIS A 3 -14.80 4.28 16.44
CA HIS A 3 -16.15 4.89 16.41
C HIS A 3 -16.51 5.72 17.65
N LYS A 4 -15.87 5.51 18.81
CA LYS A 4 -16.16 6.26 20.03
C LYS A 4 -15.64 7.71 19.98
N VAL A 5 -14.69 8.00 19.10
CA VAL A 5 -14.01 9.30 19.00
C VAL A 5 -14.20 9.98 17.65
N MET A 6 -14.90 9.33 16.72
CA MET A 6 -15.17 9.84 15.39
C MET A 6 -16.63 10.31 15.30
N ALA A 7 -16.91 11.27 14.41
CA ALA A 7 -18.27 11.73 14.16
C ALA A 7 -19.12 10.60 13.56
N GLY A 8 -20.44 10.62 13.78
CA GLY A 8 -21.34 9.56 13.36
C GLY A 8 -21.43 9.37 11.84
N ASP A 9 -21.07 10.39 11.07
CA ASP A 9 -21.02 10.44 9.61
C ASP A 9 -19.62 10.17 9.04
N THR A 10 -18.69 9.67 9.86
CA THR A 10 -17.32 9.36 9.43
C THR A 10 -17.30 8.27 8.36
N PHE A 11 -16.64 8.54 7.25
CA PHE A 11 -16.41 7.56 6.20
C PHE A 11 -15.14 6.73 6.45
N TYR A 12 -15.30 5.44 6.70
CA TYR A 12 -14.20 4.48 6.83
C TYR A 12 -13.87 3.79 5.52
N PHE A 13 -12.61 3.83 5.12
CA PHE A 13 -12.08 3.04 4.02
C PHE A 13 -10.70 2.46 4.37
N SER A 14 -10.32 1.42 3.64
CA SER A 14 -8.99 0.81 3.72
C SER A 14 -8.51 0.45 2.31
N ILE A 15 -7.30 -0.09 2.20
CA ILE A 15 -6.70 -0.52 0.93
C ILE A 15 -6.02 -1.87 1.11
N LEU A 16 -6.24 -2.78 0.15
CA LEU A 16 -5.60 -4.08 0.09
C LEU A 16 -4.59 -4.14 -1.04
N ARG A 17 -3.71 -5.14 -1.00
CA ARG A 17 -2.75 -5.42 -2.06
C ARG A 17 -2.68 -6.92 -2.28
N ASN A 18 -2.40 -7.35 -3.51
CA ASN A 18 -2.22 -8.75 -3.82
C ASN A 18 -1.17 -9.41 -2.88
N PRO A 19 -1.55 -10.44 -2.10
CA PRO A 19 -0.69 -11.06 -1.09
C PRO A 19 0.62 -11.62 -1.64
N ILE A 20 0.64 -12.02 -2.92
CA ILE A 20 1.82 -12.57 -3.60
C ILE A 20 2.93 -11.50 -3.65
N PHE A 21 2.59 -10.31 -4.14
CA PHE A 21 3.55 -9.21 -4.24
C PHE A 21 3.76 -8.51 -2.90
N LEU A 22 2.75 -8.54 -2.02
CA LEU A 22 2.88 -7.99 -0.68
C LEU A 22 3.88 -8.78 0.17
N LEU A 23 3.83 -10.12 0.17
CA LEU A 23 4.78 -10.91 0.96
C LEU A 23 6.21 -10.76 0.46
N GLU A 24 6.43 -10.75 -0.86
CA GLU A 24 7.78 -10.52 -1.40
C GLU A 24 8.28 -9.10 -1.08
N SER A 25 7.40 -8.09 -1.18
CA SER A 25 7.73 -6.73 -0.77
C SER A 25 8.08 -6.66 0.72
N SER A 26 7.30 -7.32 1.56
CA SER A 26 7.51 -7.43 3.01
C SER A 26 8.82 -8.14 3.33
N TYR A 27 9.12 -9.24 2.63
CA TYR A 27 10.36 -10.00 2.79
C TYR A 27 11.60 -9.13 2.63
N VAL A 28 11.65 -8.35 1.55
CA VAL A 28 12.79 -7.46 1.26
C VAL A 28 12.84 -6.29 2.24
N TYR A 29 11.68 -5.66 2.50
CA TYR A 29 11.60 -4.47 3.34
C TYR A 29 11.94 -4.75 4.80
N TYR A 30 11.52 -5.92 5.32
CA TYR A 30 11.74 -6.34 6.70
C TYR A 30 12.84 -7.39 6.86
N LYS A 31 13.64 -7.62 5.82
CA LYS A 31 14.67 -8.67 5.75
C LYS A 31 15.52 -8.79 7.02
N ASN A 32 15.99 -7.65 7.53
CA ASN A 32 16.92 -7.61 8.67
C ASN A 32 16.22 -7.44 10.03
N MET A 33 14.91 -7.27 10.05
CA MET A 33 14.11 -7.02 11.27
C MET A 33 13.26 -8.22 11.68
N VAL A 34 12.75 -8.98 10.72
CA VAL A 34 11.86 -10.12 10.97
C VAL A 34 12.70 -11.40 11.05
N PRO A 35 12.72 -12.11 12.20
CA PRO A 35 13.51 -13.32 12.38
C PRO A 35 13.28 -14.39 11.30
N ALA A 36 12.03 -14.56 10.86
CA ALA A 36 11.69 -15.51 9.79
C ALA A 36 12.32 -15.16 8.43
N PHE A 37 12.47 -13.87 8.12
CA PHE A 37 13.06 -13.42 6.87
C PHE A 37 14.58 -13.38 6.92
N ASN A 38 15.16 -12.91 8.03
CA ASN A 38 16.60 -12.75 8.20
C ASN A 38 17.36 -14.08 8.01
N ARG A 39 16.77 -15.18 8.49
CA ARG A 39 17.42 -16.51 8.52
C ARG A 39 17.44 -17.26 7.19
N SER A 40 16.62 -16.86 6.21
CA SER A 40 16.61 -17.47 4.86
C SER A 40 17.53 -16.68 3.93
N LYS A 41 17.99 -17.23 2.81
CA LYS A 41 18.77 -16.47 1.83
C LYS A 41 17.89 -15.52 1.02
N ASP A 42 16.78 -16.03 0.51
CA ASP A 42 15.84 -15.33 -0.35
C ASP A 42 14.39 -15.76 -0.10
N VAL A 43 13.45 -15.05 -0.71
CA VAL A 43 12.01 -15.27 -0.53
C VAL A 43 11.58 -16.66 -1.00
N ASN A 44 12.23 -17.22 -2.02
CA ASN A 44 11.88 -18.53 -2.56
C ASN A 44 12.33 -19.64 -1.60
N GLU A 45 13.52 -19.52 -1.00
CA GLU A 45 13.98 -20.44 0.05
C GLU A 45 13.08 -20.37 1.28
N TYR A 46 12.69 -19.16 1.71
CA TYR A 46 11.76 -18.98 2.81
C TYR A 46 10.45 -19.73 2.54
N LEU A 47 9.85 -19.50 1.37
CA LEU A 47 8.58 -20.11 0.99
C LEU A 47 8.66 -21.62 0.77
N ALA A 48 9.84 -22.17 0.47
CA ALA A 48 10.02 -23.62 0.37
C ALA A 48 9.87 -24.35 1.70
N SER A 49 10.10 -23.67 2.82
CA SER A 49 9.95 -24.26 4.15
C SER A 49 9.66 -23.18 5.20
N PRO A 50 8.52 -22.48 5.14
CA PRO A 50 8.28 -21.30 5.96
C PRO A 50 8.30 -21.63 7.46
N LEU A 51 7.79 -22.81 7.85
CA LEU A 51 7.80 -23.30 9.24
C LEU A 51 9.21 -23.57 9.81
N LYS A 52 10.23 -23.73 8.95
CA LYS A 52 11.63 -23.82 9.41
C LYS A 52 12.12 -22.47 9.97
N TYR A 53 11.59 -21.36 9.44
CA TYR A 53 12.04 -20.01 9.75
C TYR A 53 11.06 -19.26 10.66
N TYR A 54 9.76 -19.45 10.44
CA TYR A 54 8.67 -18.85 11.21
C TYR A 54 8.39 -19.69 12.45
N ARG A 55 8.76 -19.16 13.62
CA ARG A 55 8.45 -19.78 14.92
C ARG A 55 7.31 -19.02 15.58
N GLU A 56 6.28 -19.75 16.03
CA GLU A 56 5.11 -19.18 16.67
C GLU A 56 5.43 -18.47 18.00
N GLU A 57 6.44 -18.96 18.73
CA GLU A 57 6.98 -18.29 19.93
C GLU A 57 7.45 -16.85 19.67
N ASP A 58 7.87 -16.55 18.43
CA ASP A 58 8.33 -15.24 17.98
C ASP A 58 7.23 -14.47 17.22
N TYR A 59 5.94 -14.85 17.32
CA TYR A 59 4.89 -14.32 16.45
C TYR A 59 4.86 -12.79 16.39
N LYS A 60 5.04 -12.09 17.52
CA LYS A 60 5.08 -10.61 17.58
C LYS A 60 6.18 -10.00 16.71
N LYS A 61 7.31 -10.69 16.57
CA LYS A 61 8.43 -10.26 15.70
C LYS A 61 8.24 -10.70 14.25
N ASN A 62 7.37 -11.68 14.02
CA ASN A 62 7.11 -12.29 12.71
C ASN A 62 5.78 -11.82 12.08
N ILE A 63 5.12 -10.80 12.61
CA ILE A 63 3.82 -10.29 12.11
C ILE A 63 3.87 -10.04 10.59
N TYR A 64 4.95 -9.42 10.11
CA TYR A 64 5.14 -9.09 8.69
C TYR A 64 5.37 -10.30 7.76
N ALA A 65 5.53 -11.51 8.32
CA ALA A 65 5.87 -12.72 7.57
C ALA A 65 4.70 -13.62 7.19
N LYS A 66 3.49 -13.34 7.69
CA LYS A 66 2.31 -14.16 7.44
C LYS A 66 1.04 -13.34 7.68
N ASN A 67 0.11 -13.37 6.74
CA ASN A 67 -1.22 -12.74 6.82
C ASN A 67 -1.20 -11.30 7.39
N ILE A 68 -0.36 -10.43 6.81
CA ILE A 68 -0.15 -9.07 7.34
C ILE A 68 -1.41 -8.22 7.19
N MET A 69 -2.17 -8.36 6.09
CA MET A 69 -3.39 -7.56 5.93
C MET A 69 -4.46 -8.00 6.93
N TRP A 70 -4.58 -9.31 7.19
CA TRP A 70 -5.45 -9.85 8.23
C TRP A 70 -5.11 -9.27 9.61
N PHE A 71 -3.82 -9.14 9.92
CA PHE A 71 -3.34 -8.46 11.13
C PHE A 71 -3.73 -6.98 11.15
N ASP A 72 -3.56 -6.28 10.03
CA ASP A 72 -3.83 -4.84 9.92
C ASP A 72 -5.33 -4.51 10.15
N PHE A 73 -6.24 -5.44 9.83
CA PHE A 73 -7.66 -5.33 10.22
C PHE A 73 -7.95 -5.68 11.69
N GLY A 74 -6.93 -6.08 12.46
CA GLY A 74 -7.02 -6.33 13.89
C GLY A 74 -7.30 -7.78 14.29
N TYR A 75 -7.17 -8.73 13.37
CA TYR A 75 -7.38 -10.16 13.64
C TYR A 75 -6.06 -10.92 13.84
N ASP A 76 -6.13 -12.15 14.35
CA ASP A 76 -4.95 -12.99 14.54
C ASP A 76 -4.45 -13.51 13.18
N ASN A 77 -3.23 -13.13 12.80
CA ASN A 77 -2.60 -13.54 11.55
C ASN A 77 -2.15 -15.01 11.53
N ASN A 78 -2.19 -15.68 12.68
CA ASN A 78 -1.97 -17.12 12.82
C ASN A 78 -3.27 -17.93 12.98
N ALA A 79 -4.44 -17.29 12.91
CA ALA A 79 -5.71 -18.00 12.94
C ALA A 79 -5.73 -19.11 11.88
N GLU A 80 -6.42 -20.20 12.21
CA GLU A 80 -6.67 -21.26 11.24
C GLU A 80 -7.58 -20.74 10.13
N ASP A 81 -7.30 -21.15 8.90
CA ASP A 81 -8.16 -20.86 7.75
C ASP A 81 -9.39 -21.76 7.78
N ASN A 82 -10.25 -21.48 8.75
CA ASN A 82 -11.54 -22.11 8.91
C ASN A 82 -12.58 -21.31 8.11
N LYS A 83 -13.26 -21.98 7.18
CA LYS A 83 -14.22 -21.33 6.28
C LYS A 83 -15.29 -20.50 7.01
N ASN A 84 -15.82 -20.97 8.13
CA ASN A 84 -16.86 -20.23 8.86
C ASN A 84 -16.26 -18.96 9.48
N TYR A 85 -15.12 -19.10 10.16
CA TYR A 85 -14.40 -17.97 10.74
C TYR A 85 -14.01 -16.92 9.69
N THR A 86 -13.38 -17.35 8.59
CA THR A 86 -12.98 -16.46 7.49
C THR A 86 -14.17 -15.69 6.94
N GLN A 87 -15.33 -16.35 6.74
CA GLN A 87 -16.54 -15.70 6.24
C GLN A 87 -17.17 -14.73 7.25
N GLU A 88 -17.10 -15.02 8.55
CA GLU A 88 -17.55 -14.09 9.59
C GLU A 88 -16.68 -12.83 9.64
N VAL A 89 -15.35 -12.99 9.55
CA VAL A 89 -14.42 -11.85 9.50
C VAL A 89 -14.63 -10.99 8.25
N LEU A 90 -14.81 -11.60 7.08
CA LEU A 90 -15.08 -10.84 5.85
C LEU A 90 -16.33 -9.97 5.97
N LYS A 91 -17.41 -10.53 6.54
CA LYS A 91 -18.65 -9.78 6.80
C LYS A 91 -18.46 -8.68 7.82
N ASP A 92 -17.68 -8.93 8.87
CA ASP A 92 -17.36 -7.90 9.87
C ASP A 92 -16.59 -6.73 9.22
N ILE A 93 -15.60 -7.00 8.38
CA ILE A 93 -14.88 -5.96 7.63
C ILE A 93 -15.84 -5.19 6.71
N GLU A 94 -16.72 -5.87 5.96
CA GLU A 94 -17.73 -5.22 5.10
C GLU A 94 -18.70 -4.33 5.88
N GLN A 95 -19.02 -4.68 7.12
CA GLN A 95 -19.92 -3.89 7.97
C GLN A 95 -19.24 -2.65 8.54
N ASN A 96 -17.92 -2.71 8.79
CA ASN A 96 -17.18 -1.63 9.43
C ASN A 96 -16.51 -0.67 8.43
N PHE A 97 -16.23 -1.11 7.21
CA PHE A 97 -15.62 -0.28 6.15
C PHE A 97 -16.59 -0.04 5.01
N HIS A 98 -16.84 1.24 4.71
CA HIS A 98 -17.71 1.62 3.60
C HIS A 98 -17.07 1.36 2.23
N LEU A 99 -15.73 1.30 2.17
CA LEU A 99 -15.00 1.06 0.94
C LEU A 99 -13.66 0.37 1.21
N ILE A 100 -13.34 -0.65 0.43
CA ILE A 100 -12.01 -1.27 0.38
C ILE A 100 -11.43 -1.07 -1.02
N LEU A 101 -10.33 -0.33 -1.08
CA LEU A 101 -9.57 -0.06 -2.31
C LEU A 101 -8.59 -1.20 -2.62
N ILE A 102 -8.10 -1.27 -3.86
CA ILE A 102 -7.13 -2.28 -4.29
C ILE A 102 -5.89 -1.60 -4.89
N ALA A 103 -4.75 -1.72 -4.22
CA ALA A 103 -3.49 -1.09 -4.63
C ALA A 103 -2.96 -1.58 -5.98
N ASP A 104 -3.34 -2.77 -6.42
CA ASP A 104 -3.04 -3.30 -7.76
C ASP A 104 -3.74 -2.49 -8.88
N TYR A 105 -4.85 -1.82 -8.53
CA TYR A 105 -5.66 -0.94 -9.38
C TYR A 105 -5.73 0.45 -8.74
N PHE A 106 -4.57 1.02 -8.42
CA PHE A 106 -4.50 2.25 -7.61
C PHE A 106 -5.16 3.44 -8.30
N ASP A 107 -5.03 3.59 -9.62
CA ASP A 107 -5.68 4.68 -10.37
C ASP A 107 -7.20 4.54 -10.31
N GLU A 108 -7.71 3.33 -10.57
CA GLU A 108 -9.13 3.00 -10.48
C GLU A 108 -9.66 3.21 -9.05
N SER A 109 -8.85 2.85 -8.05
CA SER A 109 -9.15 3.06 -6.64
C SER A 109 -9.26 4.54 -6.28
N MET A 110 -8.39 5.40 -6.83
CA MET A 110 -8.46 6.84 -6.62
C MET A 110 -9.71 7.44 -7.28
N ILE A 111 -10.07 7.00 -8.48
CA ILE A 111 -11.32 7.43 -9.13
C ILE A 111 -12.55 6.96 -8.34
N LEU A 112 -12.56 5.71 -7.87
CA LEU A 112 -13.65 5.22 -7.03
C LEU A 112 -13.77 6.00 -5.71
N LEU A 113 -12.66 6.31 -5.06
CA LEU A 113 -12.64 7.12 -3.84
C LEU A 113 -13.14 8.54 -4.11
N LYS A 114 -12.70 9.17 -5.22
CA LYS A 114 -13.17 10.49 -5.68
C LYS A 114 -14.69 10.53 -5.77
N HIS A 115 -15.29 9.59 -6.48
CA HIS A 115 -16.75 9.48 -6.61
C HIS A 115 -17.43 9.27 -5.26
N THR A 116 -16.87 8.39 -4.43
CA THR A 116 -17.48 8.02 -3.15
C THR A 116 -17.49 9.17 -2.14
N LEU A 117 -16.47 10.04 -2.16
CA LEU A 117 -16.35 11.19 -1.25
C LEU A 117 -16.81 12.51 -1.88
N CYS A 118 -17.32 12.49 -3.11
CA CYS A 118 -17.69 13.68 -3.88
C CYS A 118 -16.54 14.69 -4.00
N TRP A 119 -15.33 14.18 -4.17
CA TRP A 119 -14.12 14.98 -4.34
C TRP A 119 -13.89 15.36 -5.80
N ASP A 120 -13.08 16.40 -6.00
CA ASP A 120 -12.60 16.79 -7.32
C ASP A 120 -11.43 15.90 -7.74
N LEU A 121 -11.08 15.93 -9.03
CA LEU A 121 -9.94 15.18 -9.54
C LEU A 121 -8.64 15.55 -8.82
N ASP A 122 -8.42 16.84 -8.55
CA ASP A 122 -7.20 17.34 -7.92
C ASP A 122 -7.02 16.87 -6.45
N ASP A 123 -8.08 16.38 -5.79
CA ASP A 123 -8.02 15.85 -4.42
C ASP A 123 -7.46 14.42 -4.34
N VAL A 124 -7.55 13.67 -5.44
CA VAL A 124 -7.10 12.26 -5.52
C VAL A 124 -5.84 12.06 -6.36
N ILE A 125 -5.22 13.16 -6.81
CA ILE A 125 -3.93 13.10 -7.49
C ILE A 125 -2.85 12.68 -6.51
N TYR A 126 -2.02 11.77 -6.96
CA TYR A 126 -0.87 11.29 -6.22
C TYR A 126 0.33 11.17 -7.15
N PHE A 127 1.54 11.25 -6.58
CA PHE A 127 2.74 10.73 -7.22
C PHE A 127 3.05 9.38 -6.60
N LYS A 128 3.61 8.47 -7.39
CA LYS A 128 3.91 7.11 -6.93
C LYS A 128 5.06 7.11 -5.92
N LEU A 129 4.72 7.31 -4.66
CA LEU A 129 5.64 7.17 -3.52
C LEU A 129 5.75 5.70 -3.09
N ASN A 130 6.67 5.42 -2.16
CA ASN A 130 6.91 4.09 -1.59
C ASN A 130 7.19 2.99 -2.63
N SER A 131 7.63 3.39 -3.82
CA SER A 131 8.12 2.47 -4.84
C SER A 131 9.58 2.17 -4.60
N ARG A 132 9.95 0.91 -4.74
CA ARG A 132 11.35 0.48 -4.67
C ARG A 132 11.93 0.27 -6.05
N SER A 133 13.25 0.33 -6.15
CA SER A 133 13.97 0.09 -7.39
C SER A 133 13.89 -1.39 -7.80
N ASN A 134 13.79 -1.65 -9.11
CA ASN A 134 13.59 -2.99 -9.66
C ASN A 134 14.73 -3.97 -9.30
N ASP A 135 15.94 -3.48 -9.07
CA ASP A 135 17.09 -4.28 -8.64
C ASP A 135 16.93 -4.91 -7.25
N THR A 136 16.02 -4.38 -6.42
CA THR A 136 15.71 -4.94 -5.09
C THR A 136 14.46 -5.81 -5.07
N VAL A 137 13.77 -5.96 -6.22
CA VAL A 137 12.62 -6.85 -6.37
C VAL A 137 13.11 -8.28 -6.58
N GLN A 138 12.67 -9.21 -5.73
CA GLN A 138 13.03 -10.62 -5.91
C GLN A 138 12.06 -11.31 -6.87
N THR A 139 12.62 -12.05 -7.83
CA THR A 139 11.83 -12.86 -8.75
C THR A 139 11.26 -14.08 -8.02
N LEU A 140 9.93 -14.14 -7.93
CA LEU A 140 9.20 -15.29 -7.42
C LEU A 140 9.07 -16.38 -8.48
N THR A 141 9.42 -17.61 -8.14
CA THR A 141 9.10 -18.78 -8.98
C THR A 141 7.58 -19.01 -9.03
N ALA A 142 7.10 -19.71 -10.06
CA ALA A 142 5.69 -20.10 -10.14
C ALA A 142 5.24 -20.89 -8.92
N GLU A 143 6.08 -21.81 -8.44
CA GLU A 143 5.81 -22.59 -7.23
C GLU A 143 5.73 -21.71 -5.97
N SER A 144 6.65 -20.76 -5.80
CA SER A 144 6.62 -19.82 -4.68
C SER A 144 5.34 -18.97 -4.68
N ARG A 145 4.83 -18.56 -5.85
CA ARG A 145 3.56 -17.83 -5.94
C ARG A 145 2.39 -18.64 -5.40
N GLU A 146 2.31 -19.94 -5.71
CA GLU A 146 1.27 -20.82 -5.16
C GLU A 146 1.47 -21.06 -3.66
N ARG A 147 2.72 -21.25 -3.22
CA ARG A 147 3.04 -21.40 -1.79
C ARG A 147 2.65 -20.17 -0.97
N ILE A 148 2.73 -18.96 -1.53
CA ILE A 148 2.26 -17.74 -0.83
C ILE A 148 0.75 -17.79 -0.60
N LYS A 149 -0.04 -18.23 -1.59
CA LYS A 149 -1.50 -18.32 -1.42
C LYS A 149 -1.89 -19.27 -0.29
N THR A 150 -1.11 -20.34 -0.09
CA THR A 150 -1.33 -21.26 1.04
C THR A 150 -0.77 -20.72 2.35
N TRP A 151 0.43 -20.14 2.34
CA TRP A 151 1.07 -19.62 3.54
C TRP A 151 0.35 -18.41 4.14
N CYS A 152 -0.12 -17.52 3.25
CA CYS A 152 -0.91 -16.34 3.57
C CYS A 152 -2.37 -16.52 3.13
N SER A 153 -3.00 -17.65 3.48
CA SER A 153 -4.31 -18.00 2.95
C SER A 153 -5.45 -17.08 3.42
N LEU A 154 -5.35 -16.52 4.63
CA LEU A 154 -6.33 -15.54 5.12
C LEU A 154 -6.27 -14.26 4.28
N ASP A 155 -5.07 -13.73 4.04
CA ASP A 155 -4.86 -12.58 3.15
C ASP A 155 -5.30 -12.89 1.70
N TRP A 156 -5.12 -14.14 1.25
CA TRP A 156 -5.58 -14.57 -0.07
C TRP A 156 -7.10 -14.57 -0.20
N ASN A 157 -7.81 -15.12 0.78
CA ASN A 157 -9.27 -15.08 0.82
C ASN A 157 -9.79 -13.64 0.93
N LEU A 158 -9.13 -12.81 1.75
CA LEU A 158 -9.42 -11.38 1.90
C LEU A 158 -9.31 -10.64 0.56
N TYR A 159 -8.19 -10.81 -0.13
CA TYR A 159 -7.96 -10.16 -1.42
C TYR A 159 -8.96 -10.61 -2.49
N LEU A 160 -9.26 -11.91 -2.59
CA LEU A 160 -10.22 -12.42 -3.57
C LEU A 160 -11.63 -11.84 -3.36
N HIS A 161 -12.08 -11.83 -2.11
CA HIS A 161 -13.39 -11.30 -1.73
C HIS A 161 -13.53 -9.81 -2.09
N PHE A 162 -12.60 -8.99 -1.60
CA PHE A 162 -12.68 -7.55 -1.77
C PHE A 162 -12.29 -7.07 -3.18
N ASN A 163 -11.47 -7.83 -3.91
CA ASN A 163 -11.25 -7.55 -5.34
C ASN A 163 -12.56 -7.76 -6.13
N GLN A 164 -13.34 -8.80 -5.82
CA GLN A 164 -14.64 -9.01 -6.46
C GLN A 164 -15.64 -7.89 -6.10
N SER A 165 -15.72 -7.51 -4.83
CA SER A 165 -16.62 -6.42 -4.41
C SER A 165 -16.21 -5.07 -4.99
N PHE A 166 -14.90 -4.81 -5.11
CA PHE A 166 -14.35 -3.60 -5.72
C PHE A 166 -14.82 -3.42 -7.17
N TRP A 167 -14.65 -4.44 -8.01
CA TRP A 167 -15.07 -4.36 -9.41
C TRP A 167 -16.60 -4.30 -9.57
N ARG A 168 -17.35 -5.03 -8.73
CA ARG A 168 -18.81 -4.91 -8.70
C ARG A 168 -19.24 -3.48 -8.38
N ARG A 169 -18.63 -2.87 -7.36
CA ARG A 169 -18.93 -1.49 -6.97
C ARG A 169 -18.66 -0.51 -8.11
N ILE A 170 -17.51 -0.62 -8.78
CA ILE A 170 -17.17 0.19 -9.95
C ILE A 170 -18.23 0.08 -11.04
N GLU A 171 -18.63 -1.16 -11.39
CA GLU A 171 -19.62 -1.41 -12.43
C GLU A 171 -20.99 -0.81 -12.07
N GLU A 172 -21.40 -0.91 -10.80
CA GLU A 172 -22.67 -0.38 -10.30
C GLU A 172 -22.71 1.16 -10.18
N THR A 173 -21.58 1.81 -9.87
CA THR A 173 -21.58 3.26 -9.56
C THR A 173 -21.05 4.15 -10.66
N ILE A 174 -20.04 3.70 -11.41
CA ILE A 174 -19.33 4.52 -12.42
C ILE A 174 -19.53 3.91 -13.82
N GLY A 175 -19.40 2.59 -13.92
CA GLY A 175 -19.33 1.87 -15.19
C GLY A 175 -17.91 1.86 -15.77
N LEU A 176 -17.54 0.77 -16.46
CA LEU A 176 -16.17 0.53 -16.92
C LEU A 176 -15.70 1.53 -17.98
N GLU A 177 -16.58 1.96 -18.88
CA GLU A 177 -16.22 2.92 -19.94
C GLU A 177 -15.90 4.30 -19.36
N GLU A 178 -16.69 4.77 -18.39
CA GLU A 178 -16.46 6.06 -17.75
C GLU A 178 -15.23 6.01 -16.82
N LEU A 179 -15.04 4.89 -16.11
CA LEU A 179 -13.83 4.66 -15.33
C LEU A 179 -12.56 4.82 -16.18
N GLU A 180 -12.52 4.22 -17.37
CA GLU A 180 -11.36 4.31 -18.26
C GLU A 180 -11.07 5.76 -18.67
N LYS A 181 -12.11 6.55 -18.99
CA LYS A 181 -11.98 7.98 -19.31
C LYS A 181 -11.42 8.77 -18.13
N GLU A 182 -11.98 8.58 -16.94
CA GLU A 182 -11.54 9.29 -15.73
C GLU A 182 -10.12 8.89 -15.29
N VAL A 183 -9.76 7.62 -15.40
CA VAL A 183 -8.38 7.15 -15.14
C VAL A 183 -7.40 7.79 -16.12
N ASN A 184 -7.76 7.92 -17.40
CA ASN A 184 -6.92 8.62 -18.38
C ASN A 184 -6.80 10.11 -18.04
N HIS A 185 -7.87 10.76 -17.59
CA HIS A 185 -7.81 12.15 -17.11
C HIS A 185 -6.90 12.31 -15.89
N LEU A 186 -7.00 11.40 -14.91
CA LEU A 186 -6.11 11.35 -13.75
C LEU A 186 -4.65 11.24 -14.17
N ARG A 187 -4.32 10.31 -15.07
CA ARG A 187 -2.94 10.10 -15.55
C ARG A 187 -2.39 11.31 -16.31
N MET A 188 -3.20 11.94 -17.16
CA MET A 188 -2.80 13.18 -17.85
C MET A 188 -2.49 14.29 -16.84
N ARG A 189 -3.38 14.48 -15.87
CA ARG A 189 -3.23 15.50 -14.84
C ARG A 189 -2.04 15.25 -13.90
N GLN A 190 -1.79 13.99 -13.54
CA GLN A 190 -0.58 13.59 -12.82
C GLN A 190 0.68 13.96 -13.62
N LYS A 191 0.72 13.66 -14.91
CA LYS A 191 1.86 13.98 -15.78
C LYS A 191 2.13 15.49 -15.83
N GLU A 192 1.11 16.32 -16.01
CA GLU A 192 1.23 17.79 -15.99
C GLU A 192 1.85 18.30 -14.67
N LEU A 193 1.39 17.75 -13.54
CA LEU A 193 1.91 18.13 -12.23
C LEU A 193 3.33 17.64 -12.02
N MET A 194 3.67 16.43 -12.47
CA MET A 194 5.05 15.93 -12.43
C MET A 194 5.97 16.80 -13.28
N GLU A 195 5.53 17.21 -14.47
CA GLU A 195 6.24 18.15 -15.34
C GLU A 195 6.37 19.54 -14.74
N THR A 196 5.44 19.96 -13.90
CA THR A 196 5.53 21.23 -13.18
C THR A 196 6.50 21.11 -12.00
N CYS A 197 6.35 20.08 -11.17
CA CYS A 197 7.00 19.95 -9.88
C CYS A 197 8.42 19.43 -9.93
N LEU A 198 8.71 18.49 -10.83
CA LEU A 198 9.90 17.65 -10.72
C LEU A 198 11.03 18.13 -11.64
N LEU A 199 12.27 17.96 -11.16
CA LEU A 199 13.48 18.18 -11.96
C LEU A 199 13.64 17.09 -13.03
N GLY A 200 13.13 15.88 -12.77
CA GLY A 200 13.01 14.78 -13.73
C GLY A 200 11.68 14.06 -13.51
N GLN A 201 11.08 13.53 -14.57
CA GLN A 201 9.75 12.90 -14.50
C GLN A 201 9.77 11.52 -13.81
N GLU A 202 10.95 10.97 -13.53
CA GLU A 202 11.09 9.65 -12.91
C GLU A 202 11.60 9.76 -11.48
N ALA A 203 11.19 8.79 -10.66
CA ALA A 203 11.72 8.63 -9.32
C ALA A 203 13.19 8.18 -9.38
N VAL A 204 14.00 8.64 -8.44
CA VAL A 204 15.44 8.38 -8.39
C VAL A 204 15.83 7.63 -7.13
N VAL A 205 16.89 6.85 -7.23
CA VAL A 205 17.47 6.13 -6.08
C VAL A 205 18.01 7.09 -5.02
N LYS A 206 18.09 6.62 -3.77
CA LYS A 206 18.47 7.42 -2.58
C LYS A 206 19.75 8.25 -2.71
N THR A 207 20.73 7.78 -3.49
CA THR A 207 22.00 8.47 -3.73
C THR A 207 21.88 9.68 -4.65
N ARG A 208 20.83 9.74 -5.48
CA ARG A 208 20.54 10.83 -6.43
C ARG A 208 19.50 11.83 -5.93
N ILE A 209 18.93 11.60 -4.74
CA ILE A 209 18.04 12.56 -4.08
C ILE A 209 18.89 13.70 -3.51
N LYS A 210 18.66 14.91 -4.04
CA LYS A 210 19.42 16.13 -3.74
C LYS A 210 19.07 16.70 -2.37
N ASP A 211 17.77 16.85 -2.09
CA ASP A 211 17.27 17.35 -0.82
C ASP A 211 16.89 16.17 0.09
N LYS A 212 17.62 16.02 1.20
CA LYS A 212 17.45 14.91 2.14
C LYS A 212 16.14 14.98 2.94
N THR A 213 15.44 16.11 2.95
CA THR A 213 14.11 16.19 3.56
C THR A 213 13.08 15.34 2.80
N PHE A 214 13.30 15.11 1.50
CA PHE A 214 12.48 14.22 0.66
C PHE A 214 13.05 12.80 0.51
N LEU A 215 14.05 12.41 1.31
CA LEU A 215 14.58 11.04 1.30
C LEU A 215 13.59 10.11 2.01
N PRO A 216 12.97 9.14 1.31
CA PRO A 216 12.10 8.17 1.96
C PRO A 216 12.90 7.28 2.92
N PHE A 217 12.23 6.78 3.96
CA PHE A 217 12.83 5.81 4.87
C PHE A 217 13.30 4.57 4.10
N GLN A 218 14.50 4.11 4.42
CA GLN A 218 15.14 2.97 3.78
C GLN A 218 15.17 1.83 4.80
N SER A 219 14.77 0.63 4.37
CA SER A 219 14.54 -0.48 5.29
C SER A 219 14.93 -1.82 4.67
N GLY A 220 15.53 -2.69 5.49
CA GLY A 220 15.97 -4.02 5.06
C GLY A 220 16.89 -3.91 3.85
N ASP A 221 16.55 -4.67 2.81
CA ASP A 221 17.28 -4.68 1.55
C ASP A 221 16.59 -3.82 0.47
N ALA A 222 15.50 -3.13 0.83
CA ALA A 222 14.75 -2.31 -0.10
C ALA A 222 15.47 -0.97 -0.38
N ASN A 223 15.47 -0.56 -1.64
CA ASN A 223 15.93 0.74 -2.07
C ASN A 223 14.73 1.57 -2.52
N ILE A 224 14.18 2.36 -1.59
CA ILE A 224 12.98 3.16 -1.84
C ILE A 224 13.34 4.42 -2.63
N LEU A 225 12.66 4.60 -3.75
CA LEU A 225 12.84 5.71 -4.67
C LEU A 225 12.16 6.97 -4.15
N GLY A 226 12.74 8.13 -4.47
CA GLY A 226 12.16 9.44 -4.16
C GLY A 226 12.29 10.40 -5.33
N TYR A 227 11.95 11.66 -5.12
CA TYR A 227 11.88 12.66 -6.19
C TYR A 227 12.76 13.88 -5.90
N ASN A 228 13.12 14.60 -6.96
CA ASN A 228 13.80 15.89 -6.88
C ASN A 228 12.87 16.99 -7.40
N ILE A 229 12.64 18.03 -6.60
CA ILE A 229 11.84 19.19 -7.00
C ILE A 229 12.65 20.11 -7.92
N ARG A 230 11.98 20.80 -8.85
CA ARG A 230 12.55 21.86 -9.68
C ARG A 230 12.92 23.09 -8.82
N PRO A 231 14.11 23.70 -9.01
CA PRO A 231 14.56 24.82 -8.17
C PRO A 231 13.77 26.13 -8.38
N ASP A 232 13.24 26.38 -9.58
CA ASP A 232 12.68 27.68 -9.97
C ASP A 232 11.13 27.74 -9.91
N LEU A 233 10.55 27.24 -8.82
CA LEU A 233 9.09 27.25 -8.62
C LEU A 233 8.65 28.49 -7.83
N SER A 234 7.49 29.06 -8.19
CA SER A 234 6.84 30.08 -7.36
C SER A 234 6.59 29.54 -5.95
N ASN A 235 6.60 30.42 -4.93
CA ASN A 235 6.41 30.01 -3.53
C ASN A 235 5.14 29.16 -3.31
N LYS A 236 4.04 29.45 -4.02
CA LYS A 236 2.79 28.68 -3.94
C LYS A 236 2.95 27.31 -4.57
N THR A 237 3.50 27.25 -5.79
CA THR A 237 3.73 26.00 -6.53
C THR A 237 4.67 25.08 -5.76
N LEU A 238 5.77 25.63 -5.24
CA LEU A 238 6.75 24.89 -4.46
C LEU A 238 6.10 24.19 -3.27
N LYS A 239 5.30 24.91 -2.47
CA LYS A 239 4.61 24.33 -1.31
C LYS A 239 3.67 23.17 -1.70
N ASN A 240 2.93 23.33 -2.80
CA ASN A 240 2.05 22.27 -3.28
C ASN A 240 2.82 21.03 -3.75
N CYS A 241 3.88 21.23 -4.53
CA CYS A 241 4.77 20.16 -4.98
C CYS A 241 5.43 19.42 -3.80
N GLN A 242 5.90 20.17 -2.80
CA GLN A 242 6.49 19.59 -1.59
C GLN A 242 5.50 18.68 -0.87
N LYS A 243 4.25 19.11 -0.68
CA LYS A 243 3.22 18.28 -0.04
C LYS A 243 3.01 16.94 -0.76
N ILE A 244 2.97 16.94 -2.08
CA ILE A 244 2.73 15.73 -2.89
C ILE A 244 3.91 14.74 -2.80
N ILE A 245 5.16 15.23 -2.75
CA ILE A 245 6.34 14.36 -2.76
C ILE A 245 6.91 14.00 -1.40
N THR A 246 6.41 14.63 -0.32
CA THR A 246 6.94 14.41 1.02
C THR A 246 6.67 12.96 1.43
N PRO A 247 7.69 12.17 1.79
CA PRO A 247 7.46 10.79 2.19
C PRO A 247 6.66 10.67 3.49
N GLU A 248 6.01 9.53 3.67
CA GLU A 248 5.01 9.28 4.72
C GLU A 248 5.44 9.72 6.12
N LEU A 249 6.61 9.30 6.60
CA LEU A 249 7.06 9.61 7.97
C LEU A 249 7.25 11.11 8.19
N GLN A 250 7.82 11.80 7.20
CA GLN A 250 8.00 13.24 7.23
C GLN A 250 6.65 13.97 7.15
N TYR A 251 5.73 13.49 6.32
CA TYR A 251 4.41 14.10 6.18
C TYR A 251 3.56 13.89 7.44
N MET A 252 3.60 12.71 8.04
CA MET A 252 2.96 12.42 9.32
C MET A 252 3.50 13.32 10.43
N SER A 253 4.83 13.47 10.53
CA SER A 253 5.46 14.38 11.49
C SER A 253 5.01 15.83 11.28
N TYR A 254 4.92 16.28 10.02
CA TYR A 254 4.37 17.58 9.67
C TYR A 254 2.91 17.72 10.14
N LEU A 255 2.03 16.79 9.81
CA LEU A 255 0.61 16.84 10.23
C LEU A 255 0.47 16.86 11.75
N TYR A 256 1.24 16.03 12.46
CA TYR A 256 1.23 15.97 13.92
C TYR A 256 1.61 17.33 14.54
N SER A 257 2.67 17.97 14.05
CA SER A 257 3.09 19.31 14.50
C SER A 257 2.06 20.41 14.24
N ARG A 258 1.17 20.22 13.26
CA ARG A 258 0.10 21.17 12.92
C ARG A 258 -1.15 20.97 13.78
N GLN A 259 -1.41 19.74 14.21
CA GLN A 259 -2.53 19.39 15.08
C GLN A 259 -2.23 19.67 16.56
N HIS A 260 -0.95 19.57 16.95
CA HIS A 260 -0.48 19.80 18.31
C HIS A 260 0.66 20.86 18.32
N PRO A 261 0.33 22.15 18.11
CA PRO A 261 1.30 23.24 18.03
C PRO A 261 1.96 23.59 19.38
#